data_AF-S0JCZ1-F1
#
_entry.id   AF-S0JCZ1-F1
#
_cell.length_a   1.000
_cell.length_b   1.000
_cell.length_c   1.000
_cell.angle_alpha   90.00
_cell.angle_beta   90.00
_cell.angle_gamma   90.00
#
_symmetry.space_group_name_H-M   'P 1'
#
loop_
_entity.id
_entity.type
_entity.pdbx_description
1 polymer ?
#
loop_
_entity_poly.entity_id
_entity_poly.type
_entity_poly.pdbx_seq_one_letter_code
_entity_poly.pdbx_strand_id
1 'polypeptide(L)'
;MERLRSQYRYYSRQKDKSLSFQKDFPQLAQQIRQKQRISDKNQVNTLTHWLLLVGFGVLTLASFPQQLLILLTLVGVTALVKGPGMLLFGLLYSFLVSLFPPLGIFLSALFFLLSLYQLTRNWRFGLAASFFYLYPMMIVAFRQFAYFDHTGWLVAFSAFGLIALHFLFRSVYVSQPSSKALAWSLISLPYDCLVFLLPSRKGKKSRVKRRK
;
A
#
# COMPACT_ATOMS: atom_id res chain seq x y z
N MET A 1 -43.87 -18.01 16.82
CA MET A 1 -44.46 -17.52 15.55
C MET A 1 -44.29 -16.01 15.32
N GLU A 2 -44.40 -15.15 16.33
CA GLU A 2 -44.32 -13.69 16.15
C GLU A 2 -42.95 -13.16 15.68
N ARG A 3 -41.84 -13.74 16.16
CA ARG A 3 -40.48 -13.35 15.73
C ARG A 3 -40.23 -13.56 14.23
N LEU A 4 -40.82 -14.59 13.63
CA LEU A 4 -40.68 -14.84 12.19
C LEU A 4 -41.47 -13.81 11.36
N ARG A 5 -42.65 -13.37 11.84
CA ARG A 5 -43.44 -12.32 11.18
C ARG A 5 -42.80 -10.94 11.28
N SER A 6 -42.14 -10.60 12.39
CA SER A 6 -41.42 -9.33 12.51
C SER A 6 -40.19 -9.32 11.59
N GLN A 7 -39.46 -10.43 11.54
CA GLN A 7 -38.30 -10.59 10.66
C GLN A 7 -38.70 -10.53 9.18
N TYR A 8 -39.80 -11.18 8.78
CA TYR A 8 -40.33 -11.11 7.41
C TYR A 8 -40.73 -9.68 7.01
N ARG A 9 -41.45 -8.96 7.87
CA ARG A 9 -41.84 -7.55 7.63
C ARG A 9 -40.63 -6.63 7.54
N TYR A 10 -39.56 -6.90 8.27
CA TYR A 10 -38.31 -6.15 8.18
C TYR A 10 -37.65 -6.36 6.80
N TYR A 11 -37.52 -7.62 6.37
CA TYR A 11 -36.93 -7.96 5.07
C TYR A 11 -37.74 -7.43 3.89
N SER A 12 -39.07 -7.52 3.92
CA SER A 12 -39.91 -7.01 2.83
C SER A 12 -39.78 -5.49 2.69
N ARG A 13 -39.79 -4.76 3.82
CA ARG A 13 -39.64 -3.30 3.85
C ARG A 13 -38.27 -2.84 3.37
N GLN A 14 -37.22 -3.61 3.65
CA GLN A 14 -35.87 -3.33 3.17
C GLN A 14 -35.75 -3.58 1.66
N LYS A 15 -36.38 -4.65 1.15
CA LYS A 15 -36.45 -4.95 -0.28
C LYS A 15 -37.15 -3.84 -1.05
N ASP A 16 -38.31 -3.36 -0.57
CA ASP A 16 -39.05 -2.28 -1.20
C ASP A 16 -38.25 -0.98 -1.24
N LYS A 17 -37.56 -0.62 -0.15
CA LYS A 17 -36.65 0.54 -0.11
C LYS A 17 -35.48 0.42 -1.07
N SER A 18 -34.92 -0.78 -1.23
CA SER A 18 -33.83 -1.01 -2.19
C SER A 18 -34.32 -0.89 -3.65
N LEU A 19 -35.54 -1.35 -3.92
CA LEU A 19 -36.18 -1.28 -5.23
C LEU A 19 -36.56 0.15 -5.59
N SER A 20 -37.12 0.91 -4.64
CA SER A 20 -37.42 2.33 -4.82
C SER A 20 -36.14 3.14 -5.02
N PHE A 21 -35.09 2.92 -4.21
CA PHE A 21 -33.80 3.60 -4.40
C PHE A 21 -33.17 3.31 -5.76
N GLN A 22 -33.27 2.07 -6.25
CA GLN A 22 -32.76 1.70 -7.58
C GLN A 22 -33.58 2.34 -8.71
N LYS A 23 -34.88 2.56 -8.51
CA LYS A 23 -35.77 3.25 -9.44
C LYS A 23 -35.54 4.77 -9.43
N ASP A 24 -35.38 5.36 -8.25
CA ASP A 24 -35.21 6.80 -8.05
C ASP A 24 -33.82 7.28 -8.46
N PHE A 25 -32.79 6.45 -8.25
CA PHE A 25 -31.40 6.79 -8.55
C PHE A 25 -30.65 5.67 -9.30
N PRO A 26 -30.99 5.41 -10.58
CA PRO A 26 -30.45 4.27 -11.32
C PRO A 26 -28.93 4.36 -11.53
N GLN A 27 -28.39 5.56 -11.77
CA GLN A 27 -26.94 5.76 -11.97
C GLN A 27 -26.15 5.57 -10.67
N LEU A 28 -26.64 6.08 -9.54
CA LEU A 28 -26.00 5.89 -8.23
C LEU A 28 -26.08 4.43 -7.79
N ALA A 29 -27.22 3.77 -7.99
CA ALA A 29 -27.38 2.36 -7.69
C ALA A 29 -26.41 1.50 -8.52
N GLN A 30 -26.21 1.81 -9.81
CA GLN A 30 -25.22 1.14 -10.65
C GLN A 30 -23.79 1.37 -10.15
N GLN A 31 -23.41 2.61 -9.80
CA GLN A 31 -22.08 2.94 -9.28
C GLN A 31 -21.78 2.22 -7.95
N ILE A 32 -22.75 2.19 -7.03
CA ILE A 32 -22.62 1.49 -5.74
C ILE A 32 -22.47 -0.01 -5.99
N ARG A 33 -23.31 -0.59 -6.86
CA ARG A 33 -23.28 -2.02 -7.19
C ARG A 33 -21.97 -2.42 -7.88
N GLN A 34 -21.40 -1.55 -8.72
CA GLN A 34 -20.10 -1.78 -9.35
C GLN A 34 -18.97 -1.72 -8.31
N LYS A 35 -18.95 -0.72 -7.41
CA LYS A 35 -17.99 -0.66 -6.30
C LYS A 35 -18.10 -1.88 -5.38
N GLN A 36 -19.32 -2.33 -5.11
CA GLN A 36 -19.58 -3.51 -4.29
C GLN A 36 -19.12 -4.80 -4.97
N ARG A 37 -19.39 -5.01 -6.27
CA ARG A 37 -18.86 -6.16 -7.03
C ARG A 37 -17.33 -6.21 -7.07
N ILE A 38 -16.67 -5.05 -7.11
CA ILE A 38 -15.22 -4.97 -7.05
C ILE A 38 -14.71 -5.38 -5.65
N SER A 39 -15.43 -5.00 -4.59
CA SER A 39 -15.16 -5.42 -3.20
C SER A 39 -15.46 -6.91 -2.96
N ASP A 40 -16.45 -7.49 -3.64
CA ASP A 40 -16.86 -8.89 -3.48
C ASP A 40 -15.96 -9.88 -4.26
N LYS A 41 -15.10 -9.38 -5.17
CA LYS A 41 -14.09 -10.25 -5.81
C LYS A 41 -13.13 -10.76 -4.75
N ASN A 42 -13.08 -12.08 -4.58
CA ASN A 42 -12.20 -12.75 -3.64
C ASN A 42 -10.71 -12.58 -4.03
N GLN A 43 -10.10 -11.46 -3.61
CA GLN A 43 -8.70 -11.12 -3.90
C GLN A 43 -7.70 -12.09 -3.22
N VAL A 44 -8.15 -12.80 -2.19
CA VAL A 44 -7.35 -13.78 -1.44
C VAL A 44 -7.00 -14.99 -2.32
N ASN A 45 -7.84 -15.34 -3.30
CA ASN A 45 -7.59 -16.48 -4.19
C ASN A 45 -6.89 -16.09 -5.50
N THR A 46 -6.09 -15.03 -5.49
CA THR A 46 -5.35 -14.60 -6.68
C THR A 46 -3.90 -15.09 -6.61
N LEU A 47 -3.31 -15.41 -7.76
CA LEU A 47 -1.91 -15.83 -7.86
C LEU A 47 -0.98 -14.82 -7.19
N THR A 48 -1.24 -13.52 -7.36
CA THR A 48 -0.46 -12.44 -6.76
C THR A 48 -0.55 -12.38 -5.23
N HIS A 49 -1.69 -12.76 -4.64
CA HIS A 49 -1.80 -12.86 -3.18
C HIS A 49 -0.88 -13.97 -2.65
N TRP A 50 -0.95 -15.15 -3.27
CA TRP A 50 -0.09 -16.28 -2.90
C TRP A 50 1.39 -15.97 -3.15
N LEU A 51 1.72 -15.30 -4.26
CA LEU A 51 3.08 -14.88 -4.56
C LEU A 51 3.62 -13.91 -3.51
N LEU A 52 2.79 -13.00 -2.98
CA LEU A 52 3.20 -12.13 -1.86
C LEU A 52 3.46 -12.93 -0.58
N LEU A 53 2.61 -13.92 -0.25
CA LEU A 53 2.84 -14.78 0.91
C LEU A 53 4.11 -15.62 0.77
N VAL A 54 4.35 -16.20 -0.41
CA VAL A 54 5.60 -16.93 -0.71
C VAL A 54 6.79 -15.98 -0.62
N GLY A 55 6.71 -14.78 -1.20
CA GLY A 55 7.76 -13.77 -1.13
C GLY A 55 8.09 -13.37 0.30
N PHE A 56 7.07 -13.22 1.16
CA PHE A 56 7.26 -12.99 2.59
C PHE A 56 7.91 -14.18 3.29
N GLY A 57 7.48 -15.41 2.99
CA GLY A 57 8.07 -16.63 3.53
C GLY A 57 9.56 -16.73 3.18
N VAL A 58 9.90 -16.46 1.91
CA VAL A 58 11.29 -16.37 1.45
C VAL A 58 12.05 -15.30 2.22
N LEU A 59 11.49 -14.11 2.40
CA LEU A 59 12.12 -13.03 3.18
C LEU A 59 12.39 -13.45 4.63
N THR A 60 11.43 -14.15 5.25
CA THR A 60 11.50 -14.58 6.66
C THR A 60 12.54 -15.67 6.89
N LEU A 61 12.74 -16.55 5.91
CA LEU A 61 13.75 -17.61 5.96
C LEU A 61 15.13 -17.13 5.49
N ALA A 62 15.19 -16.07 4.68
CA ALA A 62 16.42 -15.49 4.18
C ALA A 62 17.31 -14.95 5.31
N SER A 63 18.62 -15.09 5.13
CA SER A 63 19.62 -14.45 5.99
C SER A 63 19.64 -12.93 5.80
N PHE A 64 20.22 -12.19 6.75
CA PHE A 64 20.37 -10.74 6.68
C PHE A 64 20.92 -10.21 5.34
N PRO A 65 22.06 -10.70 4.80
CA PRO A 65 22.57 -10.21 3.52
C PRO A 65 21.64 -10.55 2.35
N GLN A 66 20.95 -11.70 2.39
CA GLN A 66 19.98 -12.06 1.36
C GLN A 66 18.74 -11.15 1.40
N GLN A 67 18.26 -10.76 2.59
CA GLN A 67 17.18 -9.79 2.73
C GLN A 67 17.57 -8.43 2.12
N LEU A 68 18.79 -7.97 2.36
CA LEU A 68 19.32 -6.73 1.76
C LEU A 68 19.42 -6.83 0.23
N LEU A 69 19.89 -7.95 -0.30
CA LEU A 69 19.94 -8.17 -1.75
C LEU A 69 18.56 -8.18 -2.39
N ILE A 70 17.56 -8.82 -1.76
CA ILE A 70 16.18 -8.80 -2.23
C ILE A 70 15.66 -7.36 -2.24
N LEU A 71 15.84 -6.61 -1.15
CA LEU A 71 15.45 -5.20 -1.08
C LEU A 71 16.11 -4.38 -2.18
N LEU A 72 17.42 -4.52 -2.38
CA LEU A 72 18.16 -3.83 -3.43
C LEU A 72 17.65 -4.17 -4.83
N THR A 73 17.30 -5.43 -5.07
CA THR A 73 16.72 -5.88 -6.33
C THR A 73 15.35 -5.23 -6.57
N LEU A 74 14.48 -5.20 -5.56
CA LEU A 74 13.17 -4.54 -5.63
C LEU A 74 13.33 -3.04 -5.93
N VAL A 75 14.29 -2.38 -5.27
CA VAL A 75 14.63 -0.97 -5.55
C VAL A 75 15.09 -0.81 -6.99
N GLY A 76 15.98 -1.66 -7.50
CA GLY A 76 16.45 -1.59 -8.88
C GLY A 76 15.32 -1.72 -9.90
N VAL A 77 14.46 -2.74 -9.76
CA VAL A 77 13.31 -2.96 -10.66
C VAL A 77 12.36 -1.75 -10.63
N THR A 78 12.08 -1.22 -9.45
CA THR A 78 11.13 -0.12 -9.30
C THR A 78 11.72 1.22 -9.74
N ALA A 79 13.01 1.44 -9.56
CA ALA A 79 13.72 2.59 -10.09
C ALA A 79 13.69 2.62 -11.63
N LEU A 80 13.80 1.48 -12.30
CA LEU A 80 13.70 1.42 -13.77
C LEU A 80 12.31 1.80 -14.28
N VAL A 81 11.25 1.46 -13.55
CA VAL A 81 9.86 1.76 -13.95
C VAL A 81 9.42 3.16 -13.50
N LYS A 82 9.58 3.49 -12.22
CA LYS A 82 9.15 4.78 -11.64
C LYS A 82 10.15 5.91 -11.91
N GLY A 83 11.45 5.62 -11.99
CA GLY A 83 12.50 6.63 -12.13
C GLY A 83 12.31 7.57 -13.32
N PRO A 84 12.09 7.05 -14.55
CA PRO A 84 11.84 7.90 -15.72
C PRO A 84 10.60 8.79 -15.56
N GLY A 85 9.52 8.24 -14.98
CA GLY A 85 8.32 9.00 -14.68
C GLY A 85 8.58 10.14 -13.71
N MET A 86 9.36 9.89 -12.66
CA MET A 86 9.68 10.91 -11.65
C MET A 86 10.46 12.08 -12.25
N LEU A 87 11.35 11.82 -13.23
CA LEU A 87 12.06 12.87 -13.97
C LEU A 87 11.11 13.72 -14.84
N LEU A 88 10.20 13.07 -15.58
CA LEU A 88 9.20 13.76 -16.41
C LEU A 88 8.27 14.64 -15.57
N PHE A 89 7.75 14.11 -14.46
CA PHE A 89 6.91 14.89 -13.55
C PHE A 89 7.70 16.01 -12.88
N GLY A 90 8.97 15.80 -12.55
CA GLY A 90 9.86 16.84 -12.01
C GLY A 90 10.08 17.98 -13.00
N LEU A 91 10.30 17.66 -14.28
CA LEU A 91 10.42 18.65 -15.37
C LEU A 91 9.11 19.41 -15.56
N LEU A 92 7.98 18.71 -15.65
CA LEU A 92 6.68 19.34 -15.81
C LEU A 92 6.33 20.24 -14.62
N TYR A 93 6.56 19.78 -13.39
CA TYR A 93 6.38 20.58 -12.19
C TYR A 93 7.26 21.84 -12.22
N SER A 94 8.55 21.68 -12.54
CA SER A 94 9.49 22.81 -12.61
C SER A 94 9.10 23.81 -13.70
N PHE A 95 8.60 23.33 -14.84
CA PHE A 95 8.08 24.16 -15.92
C PHE A 95 6.83 24.94 -15.48
N LEU A 96 5.85 24.28 -14.84
CA LEU A 96 4.64 24.93 -14.31
C LEU A 96 4.96 25.99 -13.25
N VAL A 97 5.87 25.67 -12.32
CA VAL A 97 6.31 26.60 -11.27
C VAL A 97 7.10 27.77 -11.85
N SER A 98 7.92 27.53 -12.88
CA SER A 98 8.63 28.60 -13.59
C SER A 98 7.68 29.51 -14.37
N LEU A 99 6.56 29.00 -14.88
CA LEU A 99 5.59 29.77 -15.64
C LEU A 99 4.74 30.66 -14.72
N PHE A 100 4.40 30.17 -13.52
CA PHE A 100 3.66 30.91 -12.52
C PHE A 100 4.22 30.64 -11.10
N PRO A 101 5.14 31.49 -10.61
CA PRO A 101 5.76 31.32 -9.29
C PRO A 101 4.76 31.14 -8.12
N PRO A 102 3.59 31.81 -8.09
CA PRO A 102 2.59 31.61 -7.02
C PRO A 102 1.95 30.21 -7.01
N LEU A 103 1.88 29.52 -8.16
CA LEU A 103 1.28 28.18 -8.24
C LEU A 103 2.10 27.13 -7.49
N GLY A 104 3.40 27.33 -7.32
CA GLY A 104 4.27 26.40 -6.59
C GLY A 104 3.83 26.19 -5.15
N ILE A 105 3.48 27.27 -4.44
CA ILE A 105 3.01 27.22 -3.05
C ILE A 105 1.68 26.46 -2.96
N PHE A 106 0.76 26.75 -3.89
CA PHE A 106 -0.54 26.08 -3.94
C PHE A 106 -0.42 24.58 -4.22
N LEU A 107 0.43 24.18 -5.19
CA LEU A 107 0.69 22.77 -5.48
C LEU A 107 1.35 22.06 -4.30
N SER A 108 2.33 22.67 -3.63
CA SER A 108 2.96 22.06 -2.45
C SER A 108 1.96 21.85 -1.31
N ALA A 109 1.09 22.83 -1.04
CA ALA A 109 0.03 22.70 -0.05
C ALA A 109 -0.98 21.60 -0.42
N LEU A 110 -1.37 21.53 -1.70
CA LEU A 110 -2.27 20.49 -2.22
C LEU A 110 -1.65 19.10 -2.07
N PHE A 111 -0.38 18.92 -2.45
CA PHE A 111 0.32 17.64 -2.30
C PHE A 111 0.47 17.23 -0.83
N PHE A 112 0.72 18.18 0.06
CA PHE A 112 0.78 17.92 1.49
C PHE A 112 -0.56 17.44 2.05
N LEU A 113 -1.66 18.11 1.71
CA LEU A 113 -3.03 17.72 2.10
C LEU A 113 -3.40 16.34 1.54
N LEU A 114 -3.11 16.07 0.27
CA LEU A 114 -3.31 14.77 -0.35
C LEU A 114 -2.51 13.67 0.37
N SER A 115 -1.26 13.96 0.76
CA SER A 115 -0.41 13.03 1.50
C SER A 115 -0.98 12.68 2.87
N LEU A 116 -1.45 13.69 3.63
CA LEU A 116 -2.11 13.48 4.92
C LEU A 116 -3.41 12.68 4.80
N TYR A 117 -4.22 13.00 3.79
CA TYR A 117 -5.45 12.27 3.50
C TYR A 117 -5.19 10.80 3.12
N GLN A 118 -4.14 10.56 2.33
CA GLN A 118 -3.78 9.21 1.89
C GLN A 118 -3.20 8.37 3.04
N LEU A 119 -2.41 8.98 3.93
CA LEU A 119 -1.86 8.30 5.11
C LEU A 119 -2.96 7.85 6.07
N THR A 120 -3.89 8.75 6.40
CA THR A 120 -5.02 8.45 7.31
C THR A 120 -5.98 7.42 6.71
N ARG A 121 -6.26 7.50 5.40
CA ARG A 121 -7.16 6.57 4.72
C ARG A 121 -6.55 5.17 4.50
N ASN A 122 -5.23 5.06 4.46
CA ASN A 122 -4.52 3.83 4.06
C ASN A 122 -3.64 3.23 5.17
N TRP A 123 -3.94 3.51 6.43
CA TRP A 123 -3.19 2.99 7.59
C TRP A 123 -3.08 1.44 7.60
N ARG A 124 -4.10 0.74 7.09
CA ARG A 124 -4.11 -0.73 6.96
C ARG A 124 -2.97 -1.23 6.06
N PHE A 125 -2.74 -0.55 4.94
CA PHE A 125 -1.62 -0.84 4.06
C PHE A 125 -0.31 -0.55 4.76
N GLY A 126 -0.19 0.59 5.46
CA GLY A 126 1.00 0.92 6.24
C GLY A 126 1.35 -0.18 7.25
N LEU A 127 0.36 -0.69 7.97
CA LEU A 127 0.57 -1.78 8.94
C LEU A 127 0.95 -3.10 8.26
N ALA A 128 0.27 -3.49 7.18
CA ALA A 128 0.61 -4.69 6.42
C ALA A 128 2.02 -4.61 5.78
N ALA A 129 2.39 -3.46 5.26
CA ALA A 129 3.69 -3.18 4.66
C ALA A 129 4.81 -3.18 5.71
N SER A 130 4.59 -2.51 6.83
CA SER A 130 5.52 -2.55 7.96
C SER A 130 5.70 -3.99 8.44
N PHE A 131 4.63 -4.76 8.60
CA PHE A 131 4.73 -6.16 8.97
C PHE A 131 5.51 -6.98 7.93
N PHE A 132 5.23 -6.80 6.64
CA PHE A 132 5.89 -7.51 5.54
C PHE A 132 7.42 -7.37 5.56
N TYR A 133 7.94 -6.18 5.88
CA TYR A 133 9.38 -5.91 5.84
C TYR A 133 10.06 -5.97 7.22
N LEU A 134 9.41 -5.49 8.28
CA LEU A 134 10.01 -5.48 9.62
C LEU A 134 9.95 -6.87 10.26
N TYR A 135 8.91 -7.67 10.04
CA TYR A 135 8.81 -8.98 10.69
C TYR A 135 9.98 -9.91 10.34
N PRO A 136 10.37 -10.09 9.06
CA PRO A 136 11.54 -10.87 8.69
C PRO A 136 12.85 -10.36 9.32
N MET A 137 13.02 -9.03 9.40
CA MET A 137 14.18 -8.41 10.05
C MET A 137 14.19 -8.66 11.55
N MET A 138 13.03 -8.56 12.21
CA MET A 138 12.89 -8.88 13.63
C MET A 138 13.23 -10.35 13.90
N ILE A 139 12.77 -11.29 13.07
CA ILE A 139 13.12 -12.71 13.20
C ILE A 139 14.64 -12.93 13.14
N VAL A 140 15.32 -12.27 12.20
CA VAL A 140 16.78 -12.36 12.11
C VAL A 140 17.46 -11.75 13.33
N ALA A 141 17.00 -10.59 13.81
CA ALA A 141 17.50 -9.97 15.03
C ALA A 141 17.28 -10.89 16.26
N PHE A 142 16.09 -11.48 16.40
CA PHE A 142 15.79 -12.42 17.49
C PHE A 142 16.70 -13.65 17.47
N ARG A 143 17.07 -14.17 16.29
CA ARG A 143 18.07 -15.27 16.19
C ARG A 143 19.45 -14.88 16.71
N GLN A 144 19.82 -13.60 16.60
CA GLN A 144 21.13 -13.12 17.08
C GLN A 144 21.15 -12.93 18.61
N PHE A 145 20.03 -12.52 19.20
CA PHE A 145 19.95 -12.23 20.64
C PHE A 145 19.52 -13.43 21.49
N ALA A 146 18.77 -14.37 20.93
CA ALA A 146 18.19 -15.46 21.69
C ALA A 146 18.91 -16.78 21.44
N TYR A 147 19.30 -17.48 22.51
CA TYR A 147 19.85 -18.85 22.50
C TYR A 147 18.87 -19.93 21.98
N PHE A 148 17.77 -19.54 21.31
CA PHE A 148 16.79 -20.46 20.73
C PHE A 148 17.28 -20.95 19.37
N ASP A 149 18.34 -21.74 19.37
CA ASP A 149 18.85 -22.44 18.17
C ASP A 149 17.99 -23.66 17.79
N HIS A 150 16.80 -23.76 18.38
CA HIS A 150 15.82 -24.79 18.07
C HIS A 150 15.05 -24.40 16.80
N THR A 151 15.33 -25.12 15.71
CA THR A 151 14.66 -25.01 14.41
C THR A 151 13.12 -25.01 14.52
N GLY A 152 12.55 -25.69 15.51
CA GLY A 152 11.11 -25.72 15.75
C GLY A 152 10.48 -24.35 16.05
N TRP A 153 11.14 -23.50 16.84
CA TRP A 153 10.64 -22.16 17.17
C TRP A 153 10.62 -21.25 15.94
N LEU A 154 11.66 -21.33 15.12
CA LEU A 154 11.78 -20.57 13.88
C LEU A 154 10.65 -20.92 12.90
N VAL A 155 10.34 -22.21 12.76
CA VAL A 155 9.22 -22.67 11.94
C VAL A 155 7.89 -22.17 12.51
N ALA A 156 7.68 -22.29 13.82
CA ALA A 156 6.45 -21.83 14.48
C ALA A 156 6.23 -20.32 14.30
N PHE A 157 7.25 -19.49 14.52
CA PHE A 157 7.16 -18.06 14.28
C PHE A 157 6.92 -17.75 12.79
N SER A 158 7.63 -18.40 11.88
CA SER A 158 7.43 -18.19 10.44
C SER A 158 6.00 -18.54 10.00
N ALA A 159 5.44 -19.64 10.51
CA ALA A 159 4.05 -20.02 10.27
C ALA A 159 3.06 -19.00 10.85
N PHE A 160 3.30 -18.55 12.09
CA PHE A 160 2.49 -17.49 12.71
C PHE A 160 2.55 -16.19 11.90
N GLY A 161 3.74 -15.79 11.44
CA GLY A 161 3.94 -14.62 10.59
C GLY A 161 3.18 -14.71 9.27
N LEU A 162 3.19 -15.87 8.61
CA LEU A 162 2.42 -16.10 7.38
C LEU A 162 0.91 -15.98 7.59
N ILE A 163 0.39 -16.60 8.66
CA ILE A 163 -1.03 -16.53 9.02
C ILE A 163 -1.41 -15.07 9.33
N ALA A 164 -0.62 -14.39 10.16
CA ALA A 164 -0.85 -12.99 10.51
C ALA A 164 -0.86 -12.10 9.26
N LEU A 165 0.14 -12.24 8.38
CA LEU A 165 0.23 -11.47 7.14
C LEU A 165 -0.96 -11.74 6.20
N HIS A 166 -1.43 -12.98 6.11
CA HIS A 166 -2.61 -13.34 5.33
C HIS A 166 -3.85 -12.55 5.79
N PHE A 167 -4.09 -12.47 7.11
CA PHE A 167 -5.18 -11.68 7.67
C PHE A 167 -4.99 -10.18 7.45
N LEU A 168 -3.75 -9.68 7.53
CA LEU A 168 -3.44 -8.29 7.22
C LEU A 168 -3.74 -7.94 5.76
N PHE A 169 -3.33 -8.77 4.80
CA PHE A 169 -3.68 -8.58 3.39
C PHE A 169 -5.19 -8.61 3.16
N ARG A 170 -5.90 -9.54 3.80
CA ARG A 170 -7.36 -9.58 3.75
C ARG A 170 -7.98 -8.27 4.26
N SER A 171 -7.45 -7.71 5.35
CA SER A 171 -7.88 -6.41 5.89
C SER A 171 -7.61 -5.26 4.91
N VAL A 172 -6.46 -5.28 4.21
CA VAL A 172 -6.14 -4.28 3.19
C VAL A 172 -7.08 -4.39 1.98
N TYR A 173 -7.51 -5.60 1.59
CA TYR A 173 -8.42 -5.78 0.45
C TYR A 173 -9.79 -5.13 0.63
N VAL A 174 -10.23 -4.92 1.88
CA VAL A 174 -11.44 -4.13 2.17
C VAL A 174 -11.30 -2.68 1.71
N SER A 175 -10.09 -2.12 1.78
CA SER A 175 -9.81 -0.73 1.41
C SER A 175 -9.24 -0.59 -0.01
N GLN A 176 -8.52 -1.60 -0.50
CA GLN A 176 -7.92 -1.66 -1.83
C GLN A 176 -8.26 -3.00 -2.51
N PRO A 177 -9.28 -3.04 -3.39
CA PRO A 177 -9.84 -4.29 -3.90
C PRO A 177 -9.01 -4.94 -5.02
N SER A 178 -7.68 -4.77 -5.03
CA SER A 178 -6.79 -5.33 -6.05
C SER A 178 -5.51 -5.87 -5.43
N SER A 179 -5.31 -7.19 -5.53
CA SER A 179 -4.08 -7.84 -5.09
C SER A 179 -2.86 -7.45 -5.91
N LYS A 180 -3.04 -7.14 -7.21
CA LYS A 180 -1.98 -6.61 -8.09
C LYS A 180 -1.51 -5.23 -7.65
N ALA A 181 -2.46 -4.35 -7.31
CA ALA A 181 -2.13 -3.01 -6.82
C ALA A 181 -1.41 -3.07 -5.48
N LEU A 182 -1.84 -3.96 -4.58
CA LEU A 182 -1.16 -4.23 -3.32
C LEU A 182 0.27 -4.72 -3.55
N ALA A 183 0.45 -5.69 -4.45
CA ALA A 183 1.76 -6.23 -4.77
C ALA A 183 2.72 -5.17 -5.32
N TRP A 184 2.26 -4.36 -6.27
CA TRP A 184 3.04 -3.26 -6.82
C TRP A 184 3.39 -2.20 -5.77
N SER A 185 2.45 -1.89 -4.88
CA SER A 185 2.67 -0.93 -3.79
C SER A 185 3.71 -1.45 -2.80
N LEU A 186 3.67 -2.75 -2.45
CA LEU A 186 4.70 -3.39 -1.62
C LEU A 186 6.06 -3.36 -2.32
N ILE A 187 6.15 -3.88 -3.54
CA ILE A 187 7.39 -3.96 -4.32
C ILE A 187 8.07 -2.60 -4.46
N SER A 188 7.28 -1.53 -4.66
CA SER A 188 7.81 -0.17 -4.84
C SER A 188 8.09 0.59 -3.54
N LEU A 189 7.64 0.08 -2.40
CA LEU A 189 7.82 0.74 -1.10
C LEU A 189 9.30 0.97 -0.72
N PRO A 190 10.22 0.00 -0.88
CA PRO A 190 11.62 0.23 -0.54
C PRO A 190 12.24 1.38 -1.33
N TYR A 191 11.89 1.51 -2.61
CA TYR A 191 12.31 2.64 -3.44
C TYR A 191 11.71 3.96 -2.95
N ASP A 192 10.41 3.98 -2.67
CA ASP A 192 9.72 5.19 -2.18
C ASP A 192 10.34 5.67 -0.84
N CYS A 193 10.67 4.74 0.06
CA CYS A 193 11.38 5.03 1.31
C CYS A 193 12.80 5.58 1.07
N LEU A 194 13.54 5.03 0.12
CA LEU A 194 14.88 5.53 -0.22
C LEU A 194 14.81 6.94 -0.80
N VAL A 195 13.87 7.21 -1.71
CA VAL A 195 13.66 8.55 -2.27
C VAL A 195 13.28 9.55 -1.17
N PHE A 196 12.48 9.14 -0.20
CA PHE A 196 12.15 9.97 0.95
C PHE A 196 13.36 10.27 1.85
N LEU A 197 14.24 9.30 2.06
CA LEU A 197 15.44 9.45 2.89
C LEU A 197 16.57 10.21 2.18
N LEU A 198 16.59 10.20 0.84
CA LEU A 198 17.59 10.90 0.04
C LEU A 198 17.48 12.42 0.27
N PRO A 199 18.55 13.07 0.74
CA PRO A 199 18.53 14.50 0.97
C PRO A 199 18.28 15.24 -0.36
N SER A 200 17.20 16.02 -0.42
CA SER A 200 16.94 16.93 -1.53
C SER A 200 18.13 17.87 -1.69
N ARG A 201 18.90 17.71 -2.78
CA ARG A 201 19.99 18.62 -3.13
C ARG A 201 19.39 19.98 -3.50
N LYS A 202 19.04 20.78 -2.49
CA LYS A 202 18.77 22.21 -2.67
C LYS A 202 20.05 22.85 -3.18
N GLY A 203 19.99 23.33 -4.42
CA GLY A 203 21.14 23.81 -5.18
C GLY A 203 22.01 24.78 -4.39
N LYS A 204 23.33 24.57 -4.47
CA LYS A 204 24.31 25.61 -4.15
C LYS A 204 23.97 26.82 -5.02
N LYS A 205 23.58 27.91 -4.37
CA LYS A 205 23.33 29.23 -4.96
C LYS A 205 24.39 29.54 -6.00
N SER A 206 23.97 29.87 -7.22
CA SER A 206 24.84 30.40 -8.24
C SER A 206 25.54 31.63 -7.67
N ARG A 207 26.84 31.51 -7.36
CA ARG A 207 27.67 32.68 -7.12
C ARG A 207 28.05 33.22 -8.50
N VAL A 208 27.10 33.91 -9.14
CA VAL A 208 27.41 34.82 -10.24
C VAL A 208 28.24 35.93 -9.62
N LYS A 209 29.56 35.77 -9.69
CA LYS A 209 30.51 36.81 -9.32
C LYS A 209 30.49 37.83 -10.46
N ARG A 210 29.63 38.84 -10.35
CA ARG A 210 29.67 40.03 -11.21
C ARG A 210 30.46 41.13 -10.49
N ARG A 211 31.46 41.67 -11.22
CA ARG A 211 32.24 42.91 -10.99
C ARG A 211 33.32 42.82 -9.90
N LYS A 212 34.49 43.45 -10.06
CA LYS A 212 34.91 44.53 -10.96
C LYS A 212 36.04 44.09 -11.90
#